data_AF-A0A970KZ18-F1
#
_entry.id   AF-A0A970KZ18-F1
#
_cell.length_a   1.000
_cell.length_b   1.000
_cell.length_c   1.000
_cell.angle_alpha   90.00
_cell.angle_beta   90.00
_cell.angle_gamma   90.00
#
_symmetry.space_group_name_H-M   'P 1'
#
loop_
_entity.id
_entity.type
_entity.pdbx_description
1 polymer ?
#
loop_
_entity_poly.entity_id
_entity_poly.type
_entity_poly.pdbx_seq_one_letter_code
_entity_poly.pdbx_strand_id
1 'polypeptide(L)'
;MNSKAINQFVQDVCNFGPVRVKALQHGKEARLTNATVEAKSSSLIICSDADCVHIPFSEIENISFSPEKRKYFVRLRDGLVELRPDDED
;
A
#
# COMPACT_ATOMS: atom_id res chain seq x y z
N MET A 1 -15.58 10.06 5.87
CA MET A 1 -14.72 8.92 5.50
C MET A 1 -14.39 9.01 4.03
N ASN A 2 -13.10 8.96 3.69
CA ASN A 2 -12.55 9.12 2.34
C ASN A 2 -12.75 7.86 1.46
N SER A 3 -13.96 7.31 1.45
CA SER A 3 -14.27 6.03 0.79
C SER A 3 -13.94 6.02 -0.70
N LYS A 4 -14.11 7.16 -1.39
CA LYS A 4 -13.74 7.30 -2.81
C LYS A 4 -12.23 7.16 -3.04
N ALA A 5 -11.40 7.78 -2.21
CA ALA A 5 -9.95 7.72 -2.34
C ALA A 5 -9.41 6.31 -2.03
N ILE A 6 -9.97 5.65 -1.01
CA ILE A 6 -9.61 4.27 -0.65
C ILE A 6 -10.02 3.31 -1.78
N ASN A 7 -11.23 3.44 -2.32
CA ASN A 7 -11.68 2.58 -3.42
C ASN A 7 -10.81 2.74 -4.67
N GLN A 8 -10.47 3.98 -5.05
CA GLN A 8 -9.59 4.21 -6.19
C GLN A 8 -8.19 3.63 -5.94
N PHE A 9 -7.63 3.86 -4.76
CA PHE A 9 -6.33 3.31 -4.37
C PHE A 9 -6.33 1.78 -4.47
N VAL A 10 -7.33 1.11 -3.90
CA VAL A 10 -7.44 -0.36 -3.93
C VAL A 10 -7.58 -0.87 -5.36
N GLN A 11 -8.41 -0.22 -6.19
CA GLN A 11 -8.54 -0.58 -7.60
C GLN A 11 -7.22 -0.46 -8.35
N ASP A 12 -6.51 0.64 -8.16
CA ASP A 12 -5.24 0.90 -8.86
C ASP A 12 -4.16 -0.09 -8.44
N VAL A 13 -3.97 -0.29 -7.13
CA VAL A 13 -2.89 -1.15 -6.63
C VAL A 13 -3.14 -2.64 -6.89
N CYS A 14 -4.39 -3.08 -6.97
CA CYS A 14 -4.71 -4.44 -7.43
C CYS A 14 -4.43 -4.63 -8.93
N ASN A 15 -4.45 -3.56 -9.71
CA ASN A 15 -4.16 -3.60 -11.16
C ASN A 15 -2.66 -3.47 -11.47
N PHE A 16 -1.80 -3.16 -10.49
CA PHE A 16 -0.36 -3.01 -10.70
C PHE A 16 0.38 -4.33 -10.93
N GLY A 17 -0.23 -5.48 -10.63
CA GLY A 17 0.49 -6.76 -10.54
C GLY A 17 1.33 -6.82 -9.27
N PRO A 18 2.55 -7.38 -9.30
CA PRO A 18 3.47 -7.34 -8.17
C PRO A 18 3.84 -5.89 -7.79
N VAL A 19 4.03 -5.63 -6.50
CA VAL A 19 4.33 -4.28 -5.98
C VAL A 19 5.55 -4.26 -5.07
N ARG A 20 6.21 -3.10 -5.01
CA ARG A 20 7.20 -2.76 -3.97
C ARG A 20 6.54 -1.93 -2.89
N VAL A 21 6.73 -2.35 -1.65
CA VAL A 21 6.19 -1.68 -0.48
C VAL A 21 7.32 -1.27 0.44
N LYS A 22 7.25 -0.04 0.95
CA LYS A 22 8.02 0.40 2.11
C LYS A 22 7.03 0.86 3.16
N ALA A 23 6.92 0.12 4.25
CA ALA A 23 6.04 0.43 5.37
C ALA A 23 6.87 0.88 6.56
N LEU A 24 6.58 2.07 7.09
CA LEU A 24 7.10 2.54 8.37
C LEU A 24 5.92 2.60 9.33
N GLN A 25 5.75 1.56 10.14
CA GLN A 25 4.62 1.40 11.08
C GLN A 25 5.17 1.09 12.48
N HIS A 26 4.61 1.71 13.52
CA HIS A 26 4.99 1.46 14.92
C HIS A 26 6.51 1.54 15.19
N GLY A 27 7.21 2.44 14.49
CA GLY A 27 8.66 2.62 14.61
C GLY A 27 9.52 1.54 13.94
N LYS A 28 8.92 0.61 13.19
CA LYS A 28 9.64 -0.41 12.40
C LYS A 28 9.49 -0.16 10.92
N GLU A 29 10.56 -0.40 10.17
CA GLU A 29 10.57 -0.32 8.71
C GLU A 29 10.52 -1.74 8.13
N ALA A 30 9.52 -2.01 7.29
CA ALA A 30 9.40 -3.20 6.47
C ALA A 30 9.53 -2.84 4.99
N ARG A 31 10.26 -3.65 4.23
CA ARG A 31 10.44 -3.50 2.79
C ARG A 31 10.05 -4.80 2.11
N LEU A 32 9.04 -4.76 1.27
CA LEU A 32 8.61 -5.89 0.46
C LEU A 32 8.91 -5.60 -1.01
N THR A 33 9.41 -6.60 -1.71
CA THR A 33 9.64 -6.59 -3.17
C THR A 33 8.93 -7.79 -3.77
N ASN A 34 8.50 -7.66 -5.03
CA ASN A 34 7.70 -8.66 -5.73
C ASN A 34 6.47 -9.12 -4.92
N ALA A 35 5.84 -8.18 -4.20
CA ALA A 35 4.77 -8.50 -3.27
C ALA A 35 3.41 -8.53 -3.99
N THR A 36 2.58 -9.52 -3.68
CA THR A 36 1.20 -9.61 -4.18
C THR A 36 0.25 -8.82 -3.31
N VAL A 37 -0.68 -8.11 -3.95
CA VAL A 37 -1.71 -7.32 -3.29
C VAL A 37 -3.01 -8.12 -3.21
N GLU A 38 -3.61 -8.17 -2.02
CA GLU A 38 -4.92 -8.77 -1.78
C GLU A 38 -5.85 -7.76 -1.10
N ALA A 39 -6.94 -7.41 -1.79
CA ALA A 39 -7.97 -6.54 -1.24
C ALA A 39 -9.03 -7.34 -0.47
N LYS A 40 -9.21 -7.01 0.81
CA LYS A 40 -10.34 -7.48 1.63
C LYS A 40 -11.35 -6.36 1.81
N SER A 41 -12.52 -6.69 2.36
CA SER A 41 -13.62 -5.76 2.58
C SER A 41 -13.27 -4.57 3.50
N SER A 42 -12.29 -4.72 4.39
CA SER A 42 -11.91 -3.72 5.40
C SER A 42 -10.41 -3.39 5.44
N SER A 43 -9.61 -4.01 4.58
CA SER A 43 -8.15 -3.83 4.59
C SER A 43 -7.51 -4.22 3.27
N LEU A 44 -6.31 -3.68 3.02
CA LEU A 44 -5.39 -4.18 2.00
C LEU A 44 -4.30 -5.02 2.68
N ILE A 45 -4.06 -6.21 2.17
CA ILE A 45 -2.95 -7.08 2.61
C ILE A 45 -1.96 -7.14 1.46
N ILE A 46 -0.67 -6.92 1.75
CA ILE A 46 0.38 -6.98 0.75
C ILE A 46 1.46 -7.93 1.26
N CYS A 47 1.66 -9.04 0.58
CA CYS A 47 2.54 -10.11 1.03
C CYS A 47 3.61 -10.43 0.00
N SER A 48 4.82 -10.69 0.50
CA SER A 48 5.93 -11.30 -0.24
C SER A 48 6.31 -12.62 0.42
N ASP A 49 7.27 -13.35 -0.14
CA ASP A 49 7.79 -14.59 0.47
C ASP A 49 8.42 -14.36 1.86
N ALA A 50 8.86 -13.13 2.16
CA ALA A 50 9.55 -12.81 3.41
C ALA A 50 8.63 -12.31 4.52
N ASP A 51 7.64 -11.47 4.18
CA ASP A 51 6.82 -10.74 5.15
C ASP A 51 5.54 -10.17 4.51
N CYS A 52 4.61 -9.70 5.34
CA CYS A 52 3.31 -9.15 4.95
C CYS A 52 3.03 -7.82 5.65
N VAL A 53 2.64 -6.81 4.87
CA VAL A 53 2.15 -5.52 5.35
C VAL A 53 0.63 -5.49 5.33
N HIS A 54 0.03 -5.07 6.45
CA HIS A 54 -1.42 -4.91 6.58
C HIS A 54 -1.80 -3.43 6.68
N ILE A 55 -2.80 -3.03 5.90
CA ILE A 55 -3.30 -1.66 5.82
C ILE A 55 -4.81 -1.67 6.12
N PRO A 56 -5.23 -1.49 7.38
CA PRO A 56 -6.64 -1.38 7.73
C PRO A 56 -7.22 -0.06 7.22
N PHE A 57 -8.36 -0.10 6.51
CA PHE A 57 -8.98 1.11 5.95
C PHE A 57 -9.43 2.11 7.03
N SER A 58 -9.71 1.62 8.24
CA SER A 58 -10.05 2.44 9.40
C SER A 58 -8.90 3.29 9.93
N GLU A 59 -7.65 2.92 9.62
CA GLU A 59 -6.44 3.61 10.08
C GLU A 59 -5.89 4.59 9.04
N ILE A 60 -6.42 4.57 7.82
CA ILE A 60 -6.01 5.47 6.76
C ILE A 60 -6.50 6.89 7.08
N GLU A 61 -5.54 7.78 7.29
CA GLU A 61 -5.80 9.21 7.47
C GLU A 61 -5.80 9.94 6.13
N ASN A 62 -4.85 9.60 5.26
CA ASN A 62 -4.70 10.23 3.95
C ASN A 62 -4.08 9.28 2.92
N ILE A 63 -4.46 9.46 1.65
CA ILE A 63 -3.85 8.78 0.51
C ILE A 63 -3.41 9.85 -0.47
N SER A 64 -2.18 9.75 -0.96
CA SER A 64 -1.64 10.65 -1.98
C SER A 64 -0.95 9.84 -3.07
N PHE A 65 -1.17 10.23 -4.33
CA PHE A 65 -0.55 9.60 -5.48
C PHE A 65 0.43 10.57 -6.14
N SER A 66 1.67 10.11 -6.38
CA SER A 66 2.68 10.84 -7.15
C SER A 66 2.75 10.21 -8.55
N PRO A 67 2.17 10.86 -9.58
CA PRO A 67 2.13 10.32 -10.93
C PRO A 67 3.53 10.21 -11.55
N GLU A 68 4.41 11.18 -11.28
CA GLU A 68 5.80 11.19 -11.77
C GLU A 68 6.60 9.96 -11.34
N LYS A 69 6.28 9.40 -10.17
CA LYS A 69 6.96 8.21 -9.60
C LYS A 69 6.09 6.95 -9.66
N ARG A 70 4.87 7.04 -10.22
CA ARG A 70 3.82 6.01 -10.17
C ARG A 70 3.70 5.38 -8.78
N LYS A 71 3.68 6.24 -7.74
CA LYS A 71 3.82 5.83 -6.34
C LYS A 71 2.69 6.37 -5.48
N TYR A 72 2.11 5.49 -4.67
CA TYR A 72 1.16 5.82 -3.61
C TYR A 72 1.87 6.04 -2.28
N PHE A 73 1.37 7.01 -1.53
CA PHE A 73 1.72 7.31 -0.15
C PHE A 73 0.45 7.22 0.68
N VAL A 74 0.37 6.21 1.55
CA VAL A 74 -0.77 5.95 2.43
C VAL A 74 -0.35 6.32 3.85
N ARG A 75 -0.86 7.45 4.34
CA ARG A 75 -0.64 7.88 5.73
C ARG A 75 -1.61 7.13 6.62
N LEU A 76 -1.06 6.41 7.59
CA LEU A 76 -1.78 5.73 8.66
C LEU A 76 -1.60 6.52 9.95
N ARG A 77 -2.50 6.31 10.92
CA ARG A 77 -2.41 6.93 12.26
C ARG A 77 -1.04 6.73 12.90
N ASP A 78 -0.49 5.52 12.75
CA ASP A 78 0.76 5.10 13.38
C ASP A 78 1.91 4.91 12.36
N GLY A 79 1.78 5.45 11.14
CA GLY A 79 2.78 5.17 10.12
C GLY A 79 2.58 5.77 8.72
N LEU A 80 3.44 5.34 7.81
CA LEU A 80 3.39 5.67 6.40
C LEU A 80 3.70 4.42 5.59
N VAL A 81 2.87 4.12 4.59
CA VAL A 81 3.12 3.05 3.63
C VAL A 81 3.30 3.66 2.25
N GLU A 82 4.43 3.38 1.63
CA GLU A 82 4.74 3.79 0.27
C GLU A 82 4.63 2.56 -0.65
N LEU A 83 3.86 2.66 -1.73
CA LEU A 83 3.57 1.55 -2.64
C LEU A 83 3.76 1.98 -4.08
N ARG A 84 4.43 1.16 -4.88
CA ARG A 84 4.55 1.34 -6.34
C ARG A 84 4.51 -0.03 -7.03
N PRO A 85 4.17 -0.10 -8.33
CA PRO A 85 4.39 -1.31 -9.09
C PRO A 85 5.85 -1.80 -8.95
N ASP A 86 6.03 -3.11 -8.88
CA ASP A 86 7.33 -3.75 -9.07
C ASP A 86 7.54 -3.91 -10.58
N ASP A 87 7.70 -2.78 -11.28
CA ASP A 87 8.24 -2.82 -12.63
C ASP A 87 9.67 -3.39 -12.49
N GLU A 88 9.90 -4.58 -13.07
CA GLU A 88 11.26 -5.04 -13.36
C GLU A 88 11.94 -3.96 -14.20
N ASP A 89 13.17 -3.60 -13.81
CA ASP A 89 13.99 -2.59 -14.50
C ASP A 89 14.20 -2.97 -15.98
#